data_AF-A0A6C0CIV0-F1
#
_entry.id   AF-A0A6C0CIV0-F1
#
_cell.length_a   1.000
_cell.length_b   1.000
_cell.length_c   1.000
_cell.angle_alpha   90.00
_cell.angle_beta   90.00
_cell.angle_gamma   90.00
#
_symmetry.space_group_name_H-M   'P 1'
#
loop_
_entity.id
_entity.type
_entity.pdbx_description
1 polymer ?
#
loop_
_entity_poly.entity_id
_entity_poly.type
_entity_poly.pdbx_seq_one_letter_code
_entity_poly.pdbx_strand_id
1 'polypeptide(L)'
;MSYIVGEDGFTRVDAESQDVGRDPYKEKYAQLVKDFAEYQIPQKIVELASQIYMTVMRGIVRKRGRRKAMMCKCTYEAYKQNNVYKDPILLAHKFGIDAKKLRKAQDEFYDLLHEIGLYSKFPRRQLSAADLLPDIAHHMGLVDIPISMLVELIEMLYQRSTLLYRTSSRDIAISVLHWYASESNNGRSYEATQRLTMVPKAKLVKNVSSIVHVMANK
;
A
#
# COMPACT_ATOMS: atom_id res chain seq x y z
N MET A 1 -18.79 -13.10 20.41
CA MET A 1 -18.85 -11.66 20.04
C MET A 1 -18.96 -11.52 18.54
N SER A 2 -19.82 -10.64 18.05
CA SER A 2 -20.02 -10.41 16.61
C SER A 2 -19.83 -8.92 16.29
N TYR A 3 -19.05 -8.61 15.26
CA TYR A 3 -18.92 -7.25 14.75
C TYR A 3 -19.81 -7.13 13.52
N ILE A 4 -20.71 -6.15 13.52
CA ILE A 4 -21.47 -5.77 12.33
C ILE A 4 -20.76 -4.56 11.73
N VAL A 5 -20.54 -4.60 10.42
CA VAL A 5 -19.91 -3.46 9.75
C VAL A 5 -20.99 -2.43 9.48
N GLY A 6 -20.98 -1.31 10.19
CA GLY A 6 -21.87 -0.17 10.00
C GLY A 6 -21.40 0.76 8.86
N GLU A 7 -22.05 1.93 8.76
CA GLU A 7 -21.73 2.98 7.78
C GLU A 7 -20.46 3.76 8.17
N ASP A 8 -20.15 3.88 9.46
CA ASP A 8 -18.95 4.59 9.98
C ASP A 8 -17.76 3.68 10.32
N GLY A 9 -17.81 2.40 9.94
CA GLY A 9 -16.78 1.40 10.22
C GLY A 9 -17.28 0.20 11.03
N PHE A 10 -16.40 -0.41 11.82
CA PHE A 10 -16.75 -1.58 12.65
C PHE A 10 -17.46 -1.15 13.93
N THR A 11 -18.78 -1.35 13.98
CA THR A 11 -19.57 -1.12 15.19
C THR A 11 -19.61 -2.40 16.02
N ARG A 12 -19.26 -2.27 17.30
CA ARG A 12 -19.33 -3.37 18.26
C ARG A 12 -20.80 -3.69 18.53
N VAL A 13 -21.16 -4.96 18.43
CA VAL A 13 -22.48 -5.44 18.83
C VAL A 13 -22.27 -6.40 19.98
N ASP A 14 -22.63 -5.93 21.18
CA ASP A 14 -22.58 -6.75 22.39
C ASP A 14 -23.72 -7.76 22.29
N ALA A 15 -23.39 -8.97 21.85
CA ALA A 15 -24.25 -10.12 22.11
C ALA A 15 -24.11 -10.43 23.61
N GLU A 16 -25.15 -10.10 24.37
CA GLU A 16 -25.33 -10.61 25.73
C GLU A 16 -25.39 -12.14 25.66
N SER A 17 -24.26 -12.79 25.94
CA SER A 17 -24.23 -14.23 26.22
C SER A 17 -23.35 -14.45 27.43
N GLN A 18 -24.01 -14.74 28.55
CA GLN A 18 -23.43 -15.29 29.76
C GLN A 18 -22.82 -16.66 29.42
N ASP A 19 -21.52 -16.70 29.18
CA ASP A 19 -20.74 -17.94 29.28
C ASP A 19 -19.30 -17.58 29.64
N VAL A 20 -18.80 -18.07 30.78
CA VAL A 20 -17.43 -17.82 31.29
C VAL A 20 -16.44 -18.82 30.66
N GLY A 21 -16.72 -19.23 29.42
CA GLY A 21 -15.83 -20.01 28.57
C GLY A 21 -14.85 -19.10 27.82
N ARG A 22 -13.59 -19.53 27.68
CA ARG A 22 -12.58 -18.84 26.87
C ARG A 22 -13.16 -18.51 25.49
N ASP A 23 -13.27 -17.21 25.18
CA ASP A 23 -13.71 -16.76 23.87
C ASP A 23 -12.61 -17.08 22.83
N PRO A 24 -12.81 -18.08 21.95
CA PRO A 24 -11.79 -18.48 20.97
C PRO A 24 -11.50 -17.36 19.96
N TYR A 25 -12.37 -16.37 19.84
CA TYR A 25 -12.12 -15.17 19.04
C TYR A 25 -11.07 -14.27 19.71
N LYS A 26 -11.20 -14.02 21.02
CA LYS A 26 -10.22 -13.22 21.80
C LYS A 26 -8.83 -13.85 21.77
N GLU A 27 -8.73 -15.17 21.89
CA GLU A 27 -7.43 -15.87 21.82
C GLU A 27 -6.79 -15.76 20.43
N LYS A 28 -7.57 -15.96 19.36
CA LYS A 28 -7.08 -15.79 17.97
C LYS A 28 -6.65 -14.36 17.67
N TYR A 29 -7.39 -13.37 18.18
CA TYR A 29 -7.04 -11.96 18.06
C TYR A 29 -5.74 -11.64 18.81
N ALA A 30 -5.60 -12.09 20.06
CA ALA A 30 -4.39 -11.87 20.86
C ALA A 30 -3.15 -12.50 20.19
N GLN A 31 -3.30 -13.70 19.61
CA GLN A 31 -2.22 -14.33 18.86
C GLN A 31 -1.85 -13.54 17.60
N LEU A 32 -2.85 -13.01 16.88
CA LEU A 32 -2.61 -12.21 15.68
C LEU A 32 -1.88 -10.90 16.00
N VAL A 33 -2.25 -10.22 17.09
CA VAL A 33 -1.55 -9.02 17.59
C VAL A 33 -0.09 -9.35 17.94
N LYS A 34 0.16 -10.48 18.58
CA LYS A 34 1.53 -10.95 18.84
C LYS A 34 2.32 -11.20 17.55
N ASP A 35 1.70 -11.81 16.55
CA ASP A 35 2.34 -12.02 15.25
C ASP A 35 2.70 -10.69 14.56
N PHE A 36 1.96 -9.61 14.82
CA PHE A 36 2.24 -8.27 14.29
C PHE A 36 3.40 -7.55 15.00
N ALA A 37 3.70 -7.92 16.25
CA ALA A 37 4.75 -7.27 17.06
C ALA A 37 6.13 -7.35 16.40
N GLU A 38 6.38 -8.37 15.57
CA GLU A 38 7.64 -8.56 14.83
C GLU A 38 7.93 -7.46 13.79
N TYR A 39 6.93 -6.69 13.35
CA TYR A 39 7.05 -5.82 12.18
C TYR A 39 7.14 -4.31 12.48
N GLN A 40 7.22 -3.93 13.76
CA GLN A 40 7.31 -2.53 14.20
C GLN A 40 6.24 -1.63 13.56
N ILE A 41 4.99 -2.11 13.56
CA ILE A 41 3.83 -1.40 13.03
C ILE A 41 3.16 -0.63 14.18
N PRO A 42 2.71 0.63 13.97
CA PRO A 42 2.01 1.38 15.01
C PRO A 42 0.79 0.61 15.55
N GLN A 43 0.59 0.63 16.86
CA GLN A 43 -0.44 -0.15 17.54
C GLN A 43 -1.85 0.06 16.95
N LYS A 44 -2.22 1.32 16.64
CA LYS A 44 -3.49 1.66 15.97
C LYS A 44 -3.68 0.91 14.65
N ILE A 45 -2.60 0.77 13.86
CA ILE A 45 -2.63 0.05 12.58
C ILE A 45 -2.68 -1.46 12.81
N VAL A 46 -1.98 -1.97 13.83
CA VAL A 46 -2.04 -3.39 14.20
C VAL A 46 -3.46 -3.80 14.59
N GLU A 47 -4.14 -2.99 15.39
CA GLU A 47 -5.52 -3.26 15.84
C GLU A 47 -6.48 -3.33 14.66
N LEU A 48 -6.43 -2.33 13.78
CA LEU A 48 -7.28 -2.28 12.59
C LEU A 48 -6.95 -3.39 11.59
N ALA A 49 -5.66 -3.66 11.34
CA ALA A 49 -5.24 -4.75 10.47
C ALA A 49 -5.71 -6.11 11.02
N SER A 50 -5.69 -6.29 12.34
CA SER A 50 -6.17 -7.50 13.01
C SER A 50 -7.67 -7.68 12.86
N GLN A 51 -8.44 -6.59 12.99
CA GLN A 51 -9.88 -6.60 12.73
C GLN A 51 -10.17 -6.97 11.27
N ILE A 52 -9.54 -6.29 10.30
CA ILE A 52 -9.69 -6.58 8.87
C ILE A 52 -9.35 -8.05 8.58
N TYR A 53 -8.24 -8.54 9.12
CA TYR A 53 -7.83 -9.93 8.93
C TYR A 53 -8.87 -10.92 9.47
N MET A 54 -9.36 -10.71 10.69
CA MET A 54 -10.36 -11.61 11.30
C MET A 54 -11.67 -11.59 10.50
N THR A 55 -12.10 -10.42 10.02
CA THR A 55 -13.29 -10.27 9.18
C THR A 55 -13.14 -10.98 7.84
N VAL A 56 -12.02 -10.77 7.14
CA VAL A 56 -11.78 -11.33 5.81
C VAL A 56 -11.53 -12.83 5.87
N MET A 57 -10.81 -13.30 6.88
CA MET A 57 -10.43 -14.70 6.98
C MET A 57 -11.51 -15.59 7.59
N ARG A 58 -12.49 -15.05 8.33
CA ARG A 58 -13.57 -15.82 8.99
C ARG A 58 -13.09 -17.09 9.72
N GLY A 59 -11.89 -17.04 10.30
CA GLY A 59 -11.29 -18.18 11.02
C GLY A 59 -10.56 -19.22 10.16
N ILE A 60 -10.43 -19.02 8.83
CA ILE A 60 -9.65 -19.89 7.94
C ILE A 60 -8.18 -19.87 8.36
N VAL A 61 -7.65 -21.05 8.69
CA VAL A 61 -6.23 -21.24 9.05
C VAL A 61 -5.40 -21.47 7.79
N ARG A 62 -4.40 -20.63 7.55
CA ARG A 62 -3.49 -20.75 6.40
C ARG A 62 -2.08 -21.14 6.80
N LYS A 63 -1.38 -21.79 5.87
CA LYS A 63 0.08 -22.04 5.97
C LYS A 63 0.81 -20.71 6.23
N ARG A 64 1.85 -20.76 7.07
CA ARG A 64 2.60 -19.59 7.59
C ARG A 64 2.89 -18.50 6.54
N GLY A 65 3.40 -18.89 5.36
CA GLY A 65 3.73 -17.92 4.30
C GLY A 65 2.53 -17.18 3.71
N ARG A 66 1.38 -17.85 3.56
CA ARG A 66 0.13 -17.20 3.11
C ARG A 66 -0.48 -16.34 4.20
N ARG A 67 -0.41 -16.78 5.46
CA ARG A 67 -0.83 -15.99 6.63
C ARG A 67 -0.09 -14.66 6.69
N LYS A 68 1.26 -14.66 6.58
CA LYS A 68 2.06 -13.43 6.53
C LYS A 68 1.65 -12.53 5.37
N ALA A 69 1.45 -13.10 4.18
CA ALA A 69 1.03 -12.33 3.00
C ALA A 69 -0.34 -11.65 3.17
N MET A 70 -1.29 -12.36 3.77
CA MET A 70 -2.60 -11.81 4.09
C MET A 70 -2.52 -10.74 5.20
N MET A 71 -1.71 -10.95 6.24
CA MET A 71 -1.46 -9.94 7.27
C MET A 71 -0.87 -8.65 6.68
N CYS A 72 0.11 -8.77 5.77
CA CYS A 72 0.68 -7.64 5.05
C CYS A 72 -0.39 -6.88 4.25
N LYS A 73 -1.29 -7.59 3.57
CA LYS A 73 -2.39 -6.97 2.83
C LYS A 73 -3.40 -6.26 3.75
N CYS A 74 -3.79 -6.89 4.86
CA CYS A 74 -4.69 -6.26 5.84
C CYS A 74 -4.05 -5.01 6.47
N THR A 75 -2.73 -5.05 6.69
CA THR A 75 -1.96 -3.89 7.17
C THR A 75 -1.97 -2.74 6.17
N TYR A 76 -1.80 -3.05 4.88
CA TYR A 76 -1.88 -2.05 3.81
C TYR A 76 -3.27 -1.37 3.77
N GLU A 77 -4.35 -2.15 3.87
CA GLU A 77 -5.70 -1.57 3.93
C GLU A 77 -5.93 -0.75 5.21
N ALA A 78 -5.37 -1.17 6.35
CA ALA A 78 -5.45 -0.40 7.59
C ALA A 78 -4.76 0.98 7.49
N TYR A 79 -3.59 1.05 6.84
CA TYR A 79 -2.93 2.32 6.53
C TYR A 79 -3.78 3.20 5.61
N LYS A 80 -4.34 2.61 4.55
CA LYS A 80 -5.23 3.32 3.61
C LYS A 80 -6.48 3.86 4.30
N GLN A 81 -7.12 3.10 5.19
CA GLN A 81 -8.26 3.56 5.99
C GLN A 81 -7.91 4.69 6.98
N ASN A 82 -6.63 4.84 7.35
CA ASN A 82 -6.14 5.95 8.17
C ASN A 82 -5.60 7.13 7.33
N ASN A 83 -5.80 7.14 6.01
CA ASN A 83 -5.25 8.14 5.10
C ASN A 83 -3.72 8.30 5.21
N VAL A 84 -3.02 7.22 5.54
CA VAL A 84 -1.56 7.18 5.58
C VAL A 84 -1.07 6.37 4.40
N TYR A 85 -0.30 7.00 3.51
CA TYR A 85 0.33 6.25 2.44
C TYR A 85 1.41 5.32 3.01
N LYS A 86 1.31 4.05 2.62
CA LYS A 86 2.40 3.11 2.73
C LYS A 86 2.62 2.42 1.41
N ASP A 87 3.86 2.47 0.98
CA ASP A 87 4.31 1.76 -0.19
C ASP A 87 4.12 0.23 0.02
N PRO A 88 3.32 -0.44 -0.83
CA PRO A 88 3.00 -1.85 -0.65
C PRO A 88 4.23 -2.75 -0.82
N ILE A 89 5.24 -2.32 -1.59
CA ILE A 89 6.48 -3.08 -1.80
C ILE A 89 7.38 -2.95 -0.58
N LEU A 90 7.56 -1.73 -0.05
CA LEU A 90 8.32 -1.54 1.20
C LEU A 90 7.67 -2.27 2.36
N LEU A 91 6.33 -2.24 2.44
CA LEU A 91 5.58 -2.97 3.45
C LEU A 91 5.78 -4.48 3.29
N ALA A 92 5.66 -5.02 2.07
CA ALA A 92 5.91 -6.45 1.84
C ALA A 92 7.34 -6.87 2.23
N HIS A 93 8.34 -6.01 1.96
CA HIS A 93 9.72 -6.26 2.38
C HIS A 93 9.84 -6.33 3.91
N LYS A 94 9.18 -5.44 4.67
CA LYS A 94 9.14 -5.53 6.15
C LYS A 94 8.59 -6.87 6.64
N PHE A 95 7.61 -7.44 5.93
CA PHE A 95 7.03 -8.74 6.25
C PHE A 95 7.83 -9.94 5.71
N GLY A 96 8.94 -9.71 4.99
CA GLY A 96 9.73 -10.76 4.35
C GLY A 96 8.99 -11.45 3.18
N ILE A 97 8.16 -10.69 2.45
CA ILE A 97 7.32 -11.21 1.37
C ILE A 97 7.78 -10.65 0.03
N ASP A 98 7.91 -11.52 -0.96
CA ASP A 98 8.19 -11.14 -2.35
C ASP A 98 6.95 -10.58 -3.08
N ALA A 99 7.17 -9.83 -4.15
CA ALA A 99 6.09 -9.20 -4.93
C ALA A 99 5.06 -10.21 -5.47
N LYS A 100 5.49 -11.45 -5.78
CA LYS A 100 4.61 -12.51 -6.30
C LYS A 100 3.61 -12.97 -5.24
N LYS A 101 4.06 -13.18 -4.00
CA LYS A 101 3.20 -13.51 -2.85
C LYS A 101 2.30 -12.35 -2.47
N LEU A 102 2.80 -11.11 -2.53
CA LEU A 102 1.97 -9.93 -2.29
C LEU A 102 0.80 -9.85 -3.28
N ARG A 103 1.08 -9.99 -4.59
CA ARG A 103 0.03 -9.98 -5.62
C ARG A 103 -1.01 -11.09 -5.38
N LYS A 104 -0.56 -12.31 -5.10
CA LYS A 104 -1.48 -13.43 -4.78
C LYS A 104 -2.36 -13.13 -3.57
N ALA A 105 -1.80 -12.55 -2.51
CA ALA A 105 -2.58 -12.18 -1.33
C ALA A 105 -3.54 -11.01 -1.60
N GLN A 106 -3.18 -10.08 -2.50
CA GLN A 106 -4.10 -9.03 -2.94
C GLN A 106 -5.29 -9.61 -3.67
N ASP A 107 -5.07 -10.47 -4.66
CA ASP A 107 -6.16 -11.11 -5.41
C ASP A 107 -7.06 -11.92 -4.47
N GLU A 108 -6.46 -12.79 -3.65
CA GLU A 108 -7.18 -13.61 -2.67
C GLU A 108 -7.95 -12.78 -1.63
N PHE A 109 -7.43 -11.62 -1.23
CA PHE A 109 -8.13 -10.71 -0.30
C PHE A 109 -9.41 -10.17 -0.92
N TYR A 110 -9.38 -9.77 -2.19
CA TYR A 110 -10.56 -9.24 -2.87
C TYR A 110 -11.56 -10.33 -3.24
N ASP A 111 -11.08 -11.53 -3.57
CA ASP A 111 -11.95 -12.69 -3.80
C ASP A 111 -12.74 -13.02 -2.52
N LEU A 112 -12.05 -13.08 -1.36
CA LEU A 112 -12.71 -13.28 -0.08
C LEU A 112 -13.70 -12.16 0.25
N LEU A 113 -13.33 -10.89 0.03
CA LEU A 113 -14.24 -9.77 0.24
C LEU A 113 -15.51 -9.86 -0.60
N HIS A 114 -15.38 -10.34 -1.84
CA HIS A 114 -16.48 -10.57 -2.75
C HIS A 114 -17.39 -11.69 -2.21
N GLU A 115 -16.82 -12.83 -1.81
CA GLU A 115 -17.56 -13.96 -1.23
C GLU A 115 -18.34 -13.57 0.04
N ILE A 116 -17.81 -12.64 0.84
CA ILE A 116 -18.43 -12.21 2.10
C ILE A 116 -19.30 -10.96 1.98
N GLY A 117 -19.51 -10.43 0.76
CA GLY A 117 -20.36 -9.27 0.50
C GLY A 117 -19.82 -7.93 1.02
N LEU A 118 -18.50 -7.82 1.24
CA LEU A 118 -17.85 -6.62 1.79
C LEU A 118 -17.00 -5.87 0.76
N TYR A 119 -17.08 -6.22 -0.52
CA TYR A 119 -16.27 -5.62 -1.60
C TYR A 119 -16.40 -4.09 -1.67
N SER A 120 -17.61 -3.54 -1.47
CA SER A 120 -17.88 -2.10 -1.47
C SER A 120 -17.16 -1.33 -0.35
N LYS A 121 -16.86 -1.99 0.77
CA LYS A 121 -16.17 -1.37 1.92
C LYS A 121 -14.66 -1.29 1.76
N PHE A 122 -14.12 -2.00 0.77
CA PHE A 122 -12.70 -2.03 0.45
C PHE A 122 -12.51 -1.82 -1.06
N PRO A 123 -12.87 -0.65 -1.60
CA PRO A 123 -12.77 -0.42 -3.02
C PRO A 123 -11.33 -0.60 -3.49
N ARG A 124 -11.15 -1.30 -4.62
CA ARG A 124 -9.92 -1.32 -5.42
C ARG A 124 -9.69 0.07 -6.02
N ARG A 125 -9.47 1.10 -5.19
CA ARG A 125 -9.02 2.41 -5.65
C ARG A 125 -7.60 2.25 -6.19
N GLN A 126 -7.45 2.35 -7.51
CA GLN A 126 -6.15 2.53 -8.13
C GLN A 126 -5.74 3.99 -7.88
N LEU A 127 -4.61 4.18 -7.19
CA LEU A 127 -4.03 5.51 -7.04
C LEU A 127 -3.32 5.87 -8.35
N SER A 128 -3.62 7.05 -8.87
CA SER A 128 -2.89 7.63 -10.00
C SER A 128 -1.48 8.01 -9.58
N ALA A 129 -0.58 8.30 -10.54
CA ALA A 129 0.75 8.80 -10.20
C ALA A 129 0.67 10.15 -9.48
N ALA A 130 -0.30 10.99 -9.85
CA ALA A 130 -0.57 12.27 -9.21
C ALA A 130 -0.98 12.12 -7.73
N ASP A 131 -1.88 11.18 -7.41
CA ASP A 131 -2.28 10.89 -6.02
C ASP A 131 -1.10 10.49 -5.13
N LEU A 132 -0.04 9.91 -5.72
CA LEU A 132 1.11 9.37 -5.00
C LEU A 132 2.24 10.39 -4.81
N LEU A 133 2.23 11.51 -5.55
CA LEU A 133 3.32 12.47 -5.55
C LEU A 133 3.64 13.05 -4.16
N PRO A 134 2.67 13.57 -3.38
CA PRO A 134 2.97 14.22 -2.11
C PRO A 134 3.65 13.28 -1.11
N ASP A 135 3.13 12.06 -0.99
CA ASP A 135 3.64 11.08 -0.04
C ASP A 135 5.01 10.54 -0.43
N ILE A 136 5.23 10.29 -1.73
CA ILE A 136 6.53 9.82 -2.23
C ILE A 136 7.55 10.95 -2.14
N ALA A 137 7.19 12.20 -2.44
CA ALA A 137 8.04 13.37 -2.27
C ALA A 137 8.51 13.52 -0.82
N HIS A 138 7.57 13.45 0.12
CA HIS A 138 7.85 13.50 1.54
C HIS A 138 8.75 12.35 2.00
N HIS A 139 8.48 11.11 1.58
CA HIS A 139 9.33 9.95 1.87
C HIS A 139 10.73 10.07 1.25
N MET A 140 10.82 10.74 0.11
CA MET A 140 12.08 11.10 -0.51
C MET A 140 12.76 12.27 0.22
N GLY A 141 12.15 12.94 1.19
CA GLY A 141 12.73 14.12 1.83
C GLY A 141 12.88 15.29 0.86
N LEU A 142 12.04 15.34 -0.17
CA LEU A 142 11.96 16.47 -1.08
C LEU A 142 10.88 17.42 -0.53
N VAL A 143 11.30 18.60 -0.12
CA VAL A 143 10.44 19.65 0.46
C VAL A 143 10.26 20.76 -0.59
N ASP A 144 9.15 21.50 -0.51
CA ASP A 144 8.85 22.65 -1.37
C ASP A 144 8.81 22.35 -2.89
N ILE A 145 8.38 21.14 -3.25
CA ILE A 145 8.17 20.78 -4.66
C ILE A 145 6.85 21.38 -5.15
N PRO A 146 6.82 21.97 -6.36
CA PRO A 146 5.57 22.42 -6.99
C PRO A 146 4.76 21.21 -7.48
N ILE A 147 3.99 20.58 -6.57
CA ILE A 147 3.19 19.38 -6.86
C ILE A 147 2.25 19.60 -8.05
N SER A 148 1.58 20.76 -8.16
CA SER A 148 0.69 21.08 -9.27
C SER A 148 1.38 20.97 -10.63
N MET A 149 2.58 21.54 -10.76
CA MET A 149 3.39 21.45 -11.98
C MET A 149 3.79 20.00 -12.30
N LEU A 150 4.10 19.19 -11.29
CA LEU A 150 4.43 17.78 -11.50
C LEU A 150 3.20 16.93 -11.90
N VAL A 151 2.01 17.31 -11.45
CA VAL A 151 0.75 16.70 -11.89
C VAL A 151 0.52 16.97 -13.38
N GLU A 152 0.63 18.22 -13.82
CA GLU A 152 0.52 18.60 -15.24
C GLU A 152 1.56 17.87 -16.11
N LEU A 153 2.78 17.73 -15.61
CA LEU A 153 3.83 16.95 -16.27
C LEU A 153 3.40 15.49 -16.45
N ILE A 154 2.89 14.84 -15.40
CA ILE A 154 2.42 13.44 -15.48
C ILE A 154 1.33 13.27 -16.54
N GLU A 155 0.35 14.17 -16.57
CA GLU A 155 -0.74 14.11 -17.55
C GLU A 155 -0.21 14.22 -18.98
N MET A 156 0.71 15.15 -19.22
CA MET A 156 1.37 15.29 -20.52
C MET A 156 2.24 14.08 -20.89
N LEU A 157 2.96 13.48 -19.92
CA LEU A 157 3.74 12.26 -20.14
C LEU A 157 2.86 11.08 -20.55
N TYR A 158 1.67 10.95 -19.96
CA TYR A 158 0.71 9.91 -20.35
C TYR A 158 0.20 10.06 -21.78
N GLN A 159 0.03 11.29 -22.26
CA GLN A 159 -0.41 11.56 -23.62
C GLN A 159 0.71 11.34 -24.65
N ARG A 160 1.96 11.63 -24.28
CA ARG A 160 3.09 11.67 -25.23
C ARG A 160 4.00 10.44 -25.19
N SER A 161 3.91 9.58 -24.18
CA SER A 161 4.73 8.36 -24.07
C SER A 161 3.91 7.12 -23.78
N THR A 162 3.83 6.22 -24.77
CA THR A 162 3.20 4.89 -24.62
C THR A 162 3.90 4.02 -23.59
N LEU A 163 5.22 4.19 -23.42
CA LEU A 163 6.00 3.49 -22.41
C LEU A 163 5.59 3.93 -21.00
N LEU A 164 5.52 5.25 -20.77
CA LEU A 164 5.15 5.79 -19.46
C LEU A 164 3.68 5.49 -19.16
N TYR A 165 2.79 5.57 -20.14
CA TYR A 165 1.39 5.15 -19.99
C TYR A 165 1.22 3.70 -19.49
N ARG A 166 2.09 2.78 -19.90
CA ARG A 166 2.06 1.37 -19.46
C ARG A 166 2.82 1.10 -18.16
N THR A 167 3.51 2.11 -17.63
CA THR A 167 4.30 1.99 -16.40
C THR A 167 3.38 2.14 -15.18
N SER A 168 3.74 1.54 -14.06
CA SER A 168 2.91 1.64 -12.85
C SER A 168 2.90 3.08 -12.33
N SER A 169 1.75 3.56 -11.83
CA SER A 169 1.57 4.90 -11.25
C SER A 169 2.70 5.29 -10.28
N ARG A 170 3.08 4.35 -9.41
CA ARG A 170 4.15 4.51 -8.43
C ARG A 170 5.51 4.74 -9.08
N ASP A 171 5.87 3.89 -10.04
CA ASP A 171 7.18 4.02 -10.71
C ASP A 171 7.26 5.33 -11.50
N ILE A 172 6.15 5.80 -12.06
CA ILE A 172 6.07 7.10 -12.75
C ILE A 172 6.24 8.24 -11.75
N ALA A 173 5.49 8.25 -10.65
CA ALA A 173 5.62 9.27 -9.61
C ALA A 173 7.06 9.37 -9.10
N ILE A 174 7.72 8.23 -8.82
CA ILE A 174 9.13 8.19 -8.41
C ILE A 174 10.05 8.70 -9.52
N SER A 175 9.81 8.32 -10.77
CA SER A 175 10.67 8.75 -11.90
C SER A 175 10.55 10.25 -12.17
N VAL A 176 9.34 10.81 -12.04
CA VAL A 176 9.07 12.26 -12.16
C VAL A 176 9.74 13.02 -11.03
N LEU A 177 9.59 12.57 -9.78
CA LEU A 177 10.25 13.18 -8.63
C LEU A 177 11.77 13.10 -8.73
N HIS A 178 12.30 11.98 -9.22
CA HIS A 178 13.73 11.82 -9.47
C HIS A 178 14.23 12.81 -10.53
N TRP A 179 13.55 12.86 -11.69
CA TRP A 179 13.88 13.80 -12.77
C TRP A 179 13.84 15.25 -12.26
N TYR A 180 12.79 15.64 -11.53
CA TYR A 180 12.70 16.99 -10.97
C TYR A 180 13.83 17.30 -9.99
N ALA A 181 14.18 16.35 -9.11
CA ALA A 181 15.27 16.52 -8.15
C ALA A 181 16.64 16.60 -8.82
N SER A 182 16.84 15.92 -9.96
CA SER A 182 18.09 16.03 -10.73
C SER A 182 18.23 17.38 -11.44
N GLU A 183 17.14 18.00 -11.88
CA GLU A 183 17.16 19.33 -12.52
C GLU A 183 17.29 20.48 -11.50
N SER A 184 16.76 20.32 -10.29
CA SER A 184 16.58 21.43 -9.33
C SER A 184 17.75 21.65 -8.36
N ASN A 185 18.99 21.37 -8.75
CA ASN A 185 20.20 21.38 -7.88
C ASN A 185 20.17 20.45 -6.64
N ASN A 186 19.07 19.73 -6.38
CA ASN A 186 18.93 18.73 -5.32
C ASN A 186 19.54 17.37 -5.70
N GLY A 187 20.54 17.39 -6.60
CA GLY A 187 21.10 16.28 -7.35
C GLY A 187 21.03 14.94 -6.62
N ARG A 188 20.04 14.13 -7.00
CA ARG A 188 19.83 12.83 -6.36
C ARG A 188 20.28 11.72 -7.29
N SER A 189 21.17 10.86 -6.79
CA SER A 189 21.60 9.71 -7.57
C SER A 189 20.50 8.66 -7.73
N TYR A 190 20.59 7.87 -8.80
CA TYR A 190 19.71 6.73 -9.02
C TYR A 190 19.82 5.71 -7.88
N GLU A 191 21.02 5.53 -7.33
CA GLU A 191 21.30 4.63 -6.21
C GLU A 191 20.56 5.06 -4.95
N ALA A 192 20.60 6.36 -4.62
CA ALA A 192 19.87 6.90 -3.47
C ALA A 192 18.36 6.71 -3.64
N THR A 193 17.84 6.98 -4.84
CA THR A 193 16.42 6.80 -5.17
C THR A 193 16.00 5.34 -5.08
N GLN A 194 16.80 4.42 -5.60
CA GLN A 194 16.56 2.98 -5.51
C GLN A 194 16.56 2.50 -4.05
N ARG A 195 17.47 2.99 -3.21
CA ARG A 195 17.50 2.59 -1.78
C ARG A 195 16.23 3.02 -1.04
N LEU A 196 15.73 4.23 -1.32
CA LEU A 196 14.53 4.77 -0.64
C LEU A 196 13.23 4.13 -1.13
N THR A 197 13.18 3.81 -2.42
CA THR A 197 11.93 3.42 -3.08
C THR A 197 11.91 1.97 -3.55
N MET A 198 13.02 1.24 -3.49
CA MET A 198 13.16 -0.12 -4.04
C MET A 198 12.79 -0.27 -5.53
N VAL A 199 12.71 0.82 -6.30
CA VAL A 199 12.57 0.73 -7.76
C VAL A 199 13.93 0.38 -8.37
N PRO A 200 14.04 -0.67 -9.21
CA PRO A 200 15.31 -1.04 -9.82
C PRO A 200 15.93 0.11 -10.62
N LYS A 201 17.24 0.37 -10.45
CA LYS A 201 17.96 1.43 -11.16
C LYS A 201 17.73 1.41 -12.66
N ALA A 202 17.82 0.25 -13.31
CA ALA A 202 17.59 0.13 -14.76
C ALA A 202 16.19 0.62 -15.18
N LYS A 203 15.18 0.41 -14.32
CA LYS A 203 13.82 0.89 -14.56
C LYS A 203 13.71 2.39 -14.38
N LEU A 204 14.33 2.95 -13.33
CA LEU A 204 14.41 4.40 -13.12
C LEU A 204 15.08 5.09 -14.31
N VAL A 205 16.26 4.62 -14.72
CA VAL A 205 17.00 5.16 -15.87
C VAL A 205 16.13 5.16 -17.11
N LYS A 206 15.50 4.02 -17.44
CA LYS A 206 14.62 3.89 -18.60
C LYS A 206 13.47 4.90 -18.57
N ASN A 207 12.78 5.03 -17.43
CA ASN A 207 11.66 5.94 -17.29
C ASN A 207 12.10 7.40 -17.38
N VAL A 208 13.19 7.77 -16.70
CA VAL A 208 13.74 9.13 -16.69
C VAL A 208 14.22 9.53 -18.08
N SER A 209 14.89 8.65 -18.82
CA SER A 209 15.24 8.89 -20.23
C SER A 209 14.01 9.14 -21.09
N SER A 210 12.90 8.42 -20.86
CA SER A 210 11.64 8.68 -21.58
C SER A 210 11.04 10.04 -21.21
N ILE A 211 11.16 10.47 -19.95
CA ILE A 211 10.71 11.80 -19.51
C ILE A 211 11.52 12.88 -20.24
N VAL A 212 12.85 12.78 -20.20
CA VAL A 212 13.75 13.72 -20.88
C VAL A 212 13.44 13.80 -22.38
N HIS A 213 13.21 12.66 -23.04
CA HIS A 213 12.86 12.63 -24.45
C HIS A 213 11.54 13.34 -24.77
N VAL A 214 10.50 13.15 -23.94
CA VAL A 214 9.23 13.87 -24.10
C VAL A 214 9.41 15.36 -23.87
N MET A 215 10.23 15.74 -22.88
CA MET A 215 10.50 17.13 -22.53
C MET A 215 11.32 17.87 -23.60
N ALA A 216 12.23 17.18 -24.29
CA ALA A 216 13.05 17.75 -25.35
C ALA A 216 12.26 18.01 -26.65
N ASN A 217 11.17 17.25 -26.88
CA ASN A 217 10.30 17.38 -28.05
C ASN A 217 9.02 18.18 -27.73
N LYS A 218 9.15 19.20 -26.88
CA LYS A 218 8.02 20.02 -26.42
C LYS A 218 7.53 21.00 -27.45
#